data_AF-A0A3C1C8M6-F1
#
_entry.id   AF-A0A3C1C8M6-F1
#
_cell.length_a   1.000
_cell.length_b   1.000
_cell.length_c   1.000
_cell.angle_alpha   90.00
_cell.angle_beta   90.00
_cell.angle_gamma   90.00
#
_symmetry.space_group_name_H-M   'P 1'
#
loop_
_entity.id
_entity.type
_entity.pdbx_description
1 polymer ?
#
loop_
_entity_poly.entity_id
_entity_poly.type
_entity_poly.pdbx_seq_one_letter_code
_entity_poly.pdbx_strand_id
1 'polypeptide(L)'
;MDEVRDIDESRASNAEADQQELHRDQDDRNGVRKGKGFFRKKVCRFCTQNVKIDYKDAELLRRYTTERGKILPRRITGTCSKHQRMLAVNIKRARALGLLPYVIK
;
A
#
# COMPACT_ATOMS: atom_id res chain seq x y z
N MET A 1 62.48 12.73 -28.29
CA MET A 1 62.79 13.57 -27.12
C MET A 1 62.23 14.95 -27.40
N ASP A 2 61.01 15.32 -27.02
CA ASP A 2 60.01 14.64 -26.20
C ASP A 2 58.64 15.29 -26.50
N GLU A 3 57.77 14.51 -27.16
CA GLU A 3 56.36 14.77 -27.47
C GLU A 3 55.47 14.59 -26.22
N VAL A 4 55.60 15.44 -25.19
CA VAL A 4 54.81 15.27 -23.94
C VAL A 4 54.20 16.56 -23.38
N ARG A 5 53.96 17.58 -24.21
CA ARG A 5 53.37 18.86 -23.74
C ARG A 5 52.04 19.28 -24.38
N ASP A 6 51.40 18.42 -25.18
CA ASP A 6 50.15 18.76 -25.88
C ASP A 6 48.95 17.84 -25.53
N ILE A 7 49.06 16.99 -24.51
CA ILE A 7 47.97 16.06 -24.10
C ILE A 7 47.06 16.66 -23.00
N ASP A 8 47.51 17.68 -22.26
CA ASP A 8 46.79 18.16 -21.06
C ASP A 8 45.75 19.25 -21.34
N GLU A 9 45.77 19.88 -22.52
CA GLU A 9 44.92 21.05 -22.80
C GLU A 9 43.58 20.71 -23.47
N SER A 10 43.46 19.55 -24.11
CA SER A 10 42.19 19.04 -24.67
C SER A 10 41.32 18.26 -23.67
N ARG A 11 41.82 18.03 -22.46
CA ARG A 11 41.09 17.35 -21.37
C ARG A 11 40.29 18.33 -20.51
N ALA A 12 40.70 19.60 -20.49
CA ALA A 12 40.04 20.66 -19.74
C ALA A 12 38.70 21.09 -20.37
N SER A 13 38.58 21.07 -21.71
CA SER A 13 37.35 21.48 -22.41
C SER A 13 36.23 20.43 -22.42
N ASN A 14 36.56 19.15 -22.25
CA ASN A 14 35.56 18.07 -22.18
C ASN A 14 35.01 17.83 -20.77
N ALA A 15 35.65 18.36 -19.72
CA ALA A 15 35.21 18.22 -18.33
C ALA A 15 34.17 19.26 -17.89
N GLU A 16 34.01 20.34 -18.65
CA GLU A 16 33.02 21.40 -18.38
C GLU A 16 31.65 21.11 -19.01
N ALA A 17 31.60 20.31 -20.09
CA ALA A 17 30.35 19.95 -20.76
C ALA A 17 29.52 18.90 -20.00
N ASP A 18 30.14 18.09 -19.15
CA ASP A 18 29.48 17.02 -18.39
C ASP A 18 28.73 17.55 -17.15
N GLN A 19 28.94 18.82 -16.78
CA GLN A 19 28.33 19.43 -15.60
C GLN A 19 26.94 20.03 -15.87
N GLN A 20 26.47 20.06 -17.12
CA GLN A 20 25.14 20.61 -17.47
C GLN A 20 24.01 19.57 -17.62
N GLU A 21 24.31 18.26 -17.68
CA GLU A 21 23.24 17.24 -17.80
C GLU A 21 22.64 16.78 -16.46
N LEU A 22 23.30 17.05 -15.32
CA LEU A 22 22.80 16.61 -14.00
C LEU A 22 21.80 17.55 -13.33
N HIS A 23 21.48 18.70 -13.94
CA HIS A 23 20.66 19.75 -13.30
C HIS A 23 19.20 19.82 -13.78
N ARG A 24 18.71 18.84 -14.56
CA ARG A 24 17.35 18.88 -15.14
C ARG A 24 16.30 17.92 -14.56
N ASP A 25 16.68 17.04 -13.62
CA ASP A 25 15.78 16.01 -13.06
C ASP A 25 15.41 16.22 -11.58
N GLN A 26 15.32 17.48 -11.11
CA GLN A 26 15.01 17.78 -9.69
C GLN A 26 13.68 18.48 -9.41
N ASP A 27 12.88 18.83 -10.42
CA ASP A 27 11.64 19.60 -10.20
C ASP A 27 10.33 18.78 -10.17
N ASP A 28 10.36 17.45 -10.38
CA ASP A 28 9.15 16.60 -10.32
C ASP A 28 8.99 15.75 -9.04
N ARG A 29 9.90 15.89 -8.06
CA ARG A 29 9.80 15.13 -6.78
C ARG A 29 9.15 15.89 -5.64
N ASN A 30 8.67 17.11 -5.86
CA ASN A 30 7.97 17.87 -4.83
C ASN A 30 6.48 18.01 -5.14
N GLY A 31 5.84 16.86 -5.39
CA GLY A 31 4.40 16.72 -5.27
C GLY A 31 3.98 17.07 -3.85
N VAL A 32 3.51 18.30 -3.66
CA VAL A 32 2.88 18.85 -2.47
C VAL A 32 2.00 17.75 -1.86
N ARG A 33 2.44 17.19 -0.73
CA ARG A 33 1.69 16.19 0.03
C ARG A 33 0.53 16.90 0.71
N LYS A 34 -0.47 17.28 -0.08
CA LYS A 34 -1.72 17.93 0.32
C LYS A 34 -2.24 17.16 1.52
N GLY A 35 -2.27 17.86 2.66
CA GLY A 35 -2.41 17.27 3.99
C GLY A 35 -3.43 16.13 3.99
N LYS A 36 -2.94 14.90 4.17
CA LYS A 36 -3.80 13.76 4.47
C LYS A 36 -4.50 14.11 5.75
N GLY A 37 -5.77 14.53 5.65
CA GLY A 37 -6.66 14.64 6.79
C GLY A 37 -6.48 13.38 7.62
N PHE A 38 -6.00 13.54 8.84
CA PHE A 38 -5.74 12.43 9.74
C PHE A 38 -7.08 11.77 10.03
N PHE A 39 -7.44 10.76 9.23
CA PHE A 39 -8.56 9.89 9.54
C PHE A 39 -8.27 9.30 10.91
N ARG A 40 -9.01 9.76 11.92
CA ARG A 40 -8.93 9.22 13.27
C ARG A 40 -9.02 7.71 13.17
N LYS A 41 -8.00 7.03 13.70
CA LYS A 41 -7.93 5.56 13.67
C LYS A 41 -9.13 5.04 14.47
N LYS A 42 -10.06 4.37 13.79
CA LYS A 42 -11.16 3.67 14.45
C LYS A 42 -10.59 2.55 15.31
N VAL A 43 -11.16 2.37 16.50
CA VAL A 43 -10.78 1.29 17.42
C VAL A 43 -11.30 -0.04 16.88
N CYS A 44 -10.47 -1.08 16.93
CA CYS A 44 -10.86 -2.40 16.46
C CYS A 44 -11.80 -3.09 17.46
N ARG A 45 -13.03 -3.38 17.00
CA ARG A 45 -14.05 -4.11 17.78
C ARG A 45 -13.55 -5.46 18.34
N PHE A 46 -12.80 -6.21 17.54
CA PHE A 46 -12.27 -7.51 17.94
C PHE A 46 -11.22 -7.43 19.05
N CYS A 47 -10.40 -6.37 19.06
CA CYS A 47 -9.41 -6.17 20.13
C CYS A 47 -10.08 -5.80 21.45
N THR A 48 -11.17 -5.03 21.42
CA THR A 48 -11.87 -4.60 22.65
C THR A 48 -12.77 -5.69 23.21
N GLN A 49 -13.40 -6.47 22.35
CA GLN A 49 -14.37 -7.50 22.76
C GLN A 49 -13.74 -8.90 22.91
N ASN A 50 -12.45 -9.06 22.58
CA ASN A 50 -11.73 -10.35 22.57
C ASN A 50 -12.49 -11.49 21.87
N VAL A 51 -13.27 -11.15 20.84
CA VAL A 51 -14.05 -12.13 20.08
C VAL A 51 -13.15 -12.86 19.11
N LYS A 52 -13.17 -14.19 19.17
CA LYS A 52 -12.45 -15.05 18.24
C LYS A 52 -13.15 -15.06 16.88
N ILE A 53 -12.35 -15.01 15.81
CA ILE A 53 -12.85 -14.99 14.43
C ILE A 53 -12.76 -16.40 13.88
N ASP A 54 -13.88 -17.11 13.84
CA ASP A 54 -14.00 -18.44 13.25
C ASP A 54 -14.87 -18.40 11.98
N TYR A 55 -14.65 -19.35 11.07
CA TYR A 55 -15.38 -19.43 9.79
C TYR A 55 -16.79 -20.02 9.92
N LYS A 56 -17.11 -20.61 11.07
CA LYS A 56 -18.40 -21.25 11.37
C LYS A 56 -19.49 -20.21 11.61
N ASP A 57 -19.12 -19.04 12.13
CA ASP A 57 -20.05 -17.98 12.51
C ASP A 57 -20.41 -17.10 11.31
N ALA A 58 -21.30 -17.59 10.46
CA ALA A 58 -21.73 -16.88 9.26
C ALA A 58 -22.29 -15.48 9.57
N GLU A 59 -23.03 -15.32 10.68
CA GLU A 59 -23.62 -14.04 11.08
C GLU A 59 -22.59 -12.96 11.39
N LEU A 60 -21.49 -13.33 12.05
CA LEU A 60 -20.40 -12.40 12.35
C LEU A 60 -19.72 -11.97 11.06
N LEU A 61 -19.42 -12.93 10.17
CA LEU A 61 -18.73 -12.68 8.91
C LEU A 61 -19.58 -11.88 7.91
N ARG A 62 -20.91 -12.08 7.89
CA ARG A 62 -21.85 -11.33 7.04
C ARG A 62 -21.75 -9.82 7.26
N ARG A 63 -21.54 -9.37 8.52
CA ARG A 63 -21.35 -7.95 8.85
C ARG A 63 -20.08 -7.33 8.24
N TYR A 64 -19.09 -8.15 7.89
CA TYR A 64 -17.84 -7.73 7.27
C TYR A 64 -17.81 -7.95 5.75
N THR A 65 -18.93 -8.35 5.18
CA THR A 65 -19.15 -8.42 3.73
C THR A 65 -20.15 -7.35 3.30
N THR A 66 -19.96 -6.81 2.10
CA THR A 66 -20.96 -5.98 1.44
C THR A 66 -22.15 -6.83 1.01
N GLU A 67 -23.29 -6.20 0.72
CA GLU A 67 -24.44 -6.84 0.06
C GLU A 67 -24.06 -7.56 -1.24
N ARG A 68 -23.06 -7.07 -1.97
CA ARG A 68 -22.56 -7.74 -3.20
C ARG A 68 -21.66 -8.96 -2.95
N GLY A 69 -21.43 -9.33 -1.68
CA GLY A 69 -20.51 -10.41 -1.32
C GLY A 69 -19.01 -10.05 -1.39
N LYS A 70 -18.61 -8.78 -1.55
CA LYS A 70 -17.20 -8.34 -1.44
C LYS A 70 -16.80 -8.17 0.03
N ILE A 71 -15.53 -8.37 0.36
CA ILE A 71 -15.01 -8.14 1.72
C ILE A 71 -14.87 -6.64 1.96
N LEU A 72 -15.40 -6.13 3.08
CA LEU A 72 -15.27 -4.73 3.42
C LEU A 72 -13.81 -4.37 3.76
N PRO A 73 -13.28 -3.26 3.23
CA PRO A 73 -11.92 -2.85 3.52
C PRO A 73 -11.79 -2.31 4.95
N ARG A 74 -10.59 -2.49 5.53
CA ARG A 74 -10.22 -2.05 6.88
C ARG A 74 -10.63 -0.61 7.21
N ARG A 75 -10.54 0.32 6.24
CA ARG A 75 -10.85 1.74 6.44
C ARG A 75 -12.31 1.99 6.85
N ILE A 76 -13.22 1.12 6.43
CA ILE A 76 -14.65 1.23 6.75
C ILE A 76 -14.92 0.55 8.09
N THR A 77 -14.45 -0.70 8.23
CA THR A 77 -14.71 -1.57 9.40
C THR A 77 -13.94 -1.18 10.65
N GLY A 78 -12.78 -0.53 10.51
CA GLY A 78 -11.94 -0.12 11.64
C GLY A 78 -11.18 -1.26 12.32
N THR A 79 -11.05 -2.42 11.67
CA THR A 79 -10.35 -3.58 12.24
C THR A 79 -8.83 -3.39 12.30
N CYS A 80 -8.14 -4.08 13.21
CA CYS A 80 -6.67 -4.13 13.23
C CYS A 80 -6.14 -4.93 12.03
N SER A 81 -4.92 -4.63 11.58
CA SER A 81 -4.33 -5.32 10.42
C SER A 81 -4.21 -6.83 10.62
N LYS A 82 -3.91 -7.29 11.86
CA LYS A 82 -3.87 -8.72 12.22
C LYS A 82 -5.24 -9.37 12.05
N HIS A 83 -6.26 -8.76 12.66
CA HIS A 83 -7.64 -9.26 12.58
C HIS A 83 -8.20 -9.20 11.16
N GLN A 84 -7.87 -8.18 10.35
CA GLN A 84 -8.32 -8.12 8.96
C GLN A 84 -7.77 -9.28 8.12
N ARG A 85 -6.51 -9.69 8.32
CA ARG A 85 -5.93 -10.86 7.65
C ARG A 85 -6.64 -12.14 8.06
N MET A 86 -6.87 -12.33 9.36
CA MET A 86 -7.61 -13.47 9.91
C MET A 86 -9.07 -13.51 9.39
N LEU A 87 -9.75 -12.36 9.34
CA LEU A 87 -11.08 -12.21 8.76
C LEU A 87 -11.10 -12.63 7.30
N ALA A 88 -10.15 -12.15 6.50
CA ALA A 88 -10.09 -12.50 5.08
C ALA A 88 -9.89 -14.01 4.86
N VAL A 89 -9.04 -14.66 5.67
CA VAL A 89 -8.83 -16.12 5.61
C VAL A 89 -10.10 -16.87 5.98
N ASN A 90 -10.75 -16.50 7.08
CA ASN A 90 -11.98 -17.15 7.53
C ASN A 90 -13.16 -16.92 6.58
N ILE A 91 -13.30 -15.72 6.00
CA ILE A 91 -14.32 -15.44 4.98
C ILE A 91 -14.08 -16.32 3.74
N LYS A 92 -12.85 -16.46 3.28
CA LYS A 92 -12.53 -17.34 2.14
C LYS A 92 -12.88 -18.80 2.44
N ARG A 93 -12.56 -19.29 3.64
CA ARG A 93 -12.95 -20.63 4.09
C ARG A 93 -14.47 -20.80 4.15
N ALA A 94 -15.19 -19.84 4.73
CA ALA A 94 -16.65 -19.84 4.81
C ALA A 94 -17.29 -19.86 3.41
N ARG A 95 -16.70 -19.19 2.42
CA ARG A 95 -17.18 -19.25 1.02
C ARG A 95 -16.92 -20.59 0.36
N ALA A 96 -15.78 -21.23 0.62
CA ALA A 96 -15.49 -22.57 0.12
C ALA A 96 -16.49 -23.61 0.65
N LEU A 97 -17.00 -23.40 1.87
CA LEU A 97 -18.01 -24.24 2.50
C LEU A 97 -19.47 -23.87 2.15
N GLY A 98 -19.69 -22.81 1.37
CA GLY A 98 -21.04 -22.37 0.98
C GLY A 98 -21.81 -21.57 2.05
N LEU A 99 -21.18 -21.16 3.15
CA LEU A 99 -21.83 -20.35 4.20
C LEU A 99 -22.04 -18.88 3.78
N LEU A 100 -21.22 -18.40 2.83
CA LEU A 100 -21.25 -17.04 2.30
C LEU A 100 -21.19 -17.07 0.76
N PRO A 101 -21.95 -16.22 0.07
CA PRO A 101 -21.91 -16.13 -1.39
C PRO A 101 -20.66 -15.39 -1.88
N TYR A 102 -20.17 -15.76 -3.07
CA TYR A 102 -19.12 -15.02 -3.79
C TYR A 102 -19.68 -13.77 -4.47
N VAL A 103 -20.87 -13.89 -5.05
CA VAL A 103 -21.60 -12.83 -5.75
C VAL A 103 -23.09 -13.07 -5.47
N ILE A 104 -23.80 -12.02 -5.06
CA ILE A 104 -25.26 -12.01 -4.99
C ILE A 104 -25.72 -11.37 -6.31
N LYS A 105 -26.52 -12.10 -7.09
CA LYS A 105 -27.11 -11.62 -8.34
C LYS A 105 -28.31 -10.74 -8.05
#